data_AF-A0A9D5IG10-F1
#
_entry.id   AF-A0A9D5IG10-F1
#
_cell.length_a   1.000
_cell.length_b   1.000
_cell.length_c   1.000
_cell.angle_alpha   90.00
_cell.angle_beta   90.00
_cell.angle_gamma   90.00
#
_symmetry.space_group_name_H-M   'P 1'
#
loop_
_entity.id
_entity.type
_entity.pdbx_description
1 polymer ?
#
loop_
_entity_poly.entity_id
_entity_poly.type
_entity_poly.pdbx_seq_one_letter_code
_entity_poly.pdbx_strand_id
1 'polypeptide(L)'
;MRRFWIHIVLPLAFAAVPVLAAALLFAAIPADARREYMNRVVESPIDWIIIGLGFTLFAVQVVFAWRAMRWRELQADFDHRADRWVNHLSQAAEWFPLLGLIGTVVAILQTFSSITPGSRPEPSDIIRKYAPAITATGGGLYMAFINILPIWVVGMGRDLIRALGGYAPPPETPGEKS
;
A
#
# COMPACT_ATOMS: atom_id res chain seq x y z
N MET A 1 2.23 34.25 6.68
CA MET A 1 2.46 32.97 7.39
C MET A 1 1.41 31.91 7.05
N ARG A 2 0.09 32.20 7.15
CA ARG A 2 -1.01 31.26 6.83
C ARG A 2 -0.89 30.57 5.45
N ARG A 3 -0.55 31.31 4.39
CA ARG A 3 -0.36 30.78 3.02
C ARG A 3 0.75 29.72 2.93
N PHE A 4 1.87 29.93 3.62
CA PHE A 4 2.99 28.97 3.67
C PHE A 4 2.58 27.64 4.32
N TRP A 5 1.87 27.71 5.45
CA TRP A 5 1.35 26.52 6.13
C TRP A 5 0.37 25.73 5.25
N ILE A 6 -0.55 26.42 4.59
CA ILE A 6 -1.61 25.78 3.80
C ILE A 6 -1.09 25.21 2.48
N HIS A 7 -0.18 25.91 1.80
CA HIS A 7 0.26 25.52 0.46
C HIS A 7 1.48 24.60 0.42
N ILE A 8 2.26 24.56 1.51
CA ILE A 8 3.51 23.79 1.55
C ILE A 8 3.50 22.78 2.68
N VAL A 9 3.23 23.21 3.92
CA VAL A 9 3.37 22.33 5.09
C VAL A 9 2.27 21.27 5.14
N LEU A 10 1.00 21.66 4.98
CA LEU A 10 -0.13 20.71 5.02
C LEU A 10 -0.03 19.63 3.93
N PRO A 11 0.21 19.94 2.65
CA PRO A 11 0.35 18.90 1.61
C PRO A 11 1.48 17.92 1.90
N LEU A 12 2.61 18.41 2.44
CA LEU A 12 3.74 17.56 2.81
C LEU A 12 3.40 16.67 4.01
N ALA A 13 2.78 17.25 5.05
CA ALA A 13 2.36 16.51 6.24
C ALA A 13 1.39 15.38 5.88
N PHE A 14 0.38 15.67 5.05
CA PHE A 14 -0.55 14.65 4.58
C PHE A 14 0.16 13.58 3.73
N ALA A 15 1.05 13.98 2.80
CA ALA A 15 1.78 13.02 1.99
C ALA A 15 2.70 12.08 2.81
N ALA A 16 3.12 12.51 4.01
CA ALA A 16 3.89 11.66 4.93
C ALA A 16 3.03 10.65 5.69
N VAL A 17 1.71 10.86 5.82
CA VAL A 17 0.81 9.98 6.59
C VAL A 17 0.85 8.52 6.11
N PRO A 18 0.74 8.21 4.79
CA PRO A 18 0.85 6.82 4.33
C PRO A 18 2.19 6.17 4.70
N VAL A 19 3.29 6.93 4.62
CA VAL A 19 4.64 6.43 4.93
C VAL A 19 4.77 6.11 6.42
N LEU A 20 4.27 7.01 7.28
CA LEU A 20 4.24 6.80 8.72
C LEU A 20 3.34 5.62 9.09
N ALA A 21 2.17 5.50 8.48
CA ALA A 21 1.26 4.38 8.71
C ALA A 21 1.88 3.04 8.30
N ALA A 22 2.57 2.98 7.16
CA ALA A 22 3.32 1.80 6.74
C ALA A 22 4.41 1.42 7.75
N ALA A 23 5.24 2.40 8.16
CA ALA A 23 6.29 2.18 9.14
C ALA A 23 5.74 1.73 10.51
N LEU A 24 4.64 2.33 10.97
CA LEU A 24 3.96 1.95 12.22
C LEU A 24 3.36 0.55 12.15
N LEU A 25 2.70 0.20 11.04
CA LEU A 25 2.16 -1.14 10.85
C LEU A 25 3.29 -2.19 10.90
N PHE A 26 4.39 -1.94 10.20
CA PHE A 26 5.55 -2.82 10.25
C PHE A 26 6.14 -2.89 11.67
N ALA A 27 6.27 -1.75 12.36
CA ALA A 27 6.76 -1.69 13.74
C ALA A 27 5.84 -2.42 14.75
N ALA A 28 4.54 -2.49 14.47
CA ALA A 28 3.56 -3.19 15.30
C ALA A 28 3.62 -4.72 15.16
N ILE A 29 4.21 -5.26 14.08
CA ILE A 29 4.41 -6.71 13.91
C ILE A 29 5.42 -7.21 14.97
N PRO A 30 5.17 -8.33 15.67
CA PRO A 30 6.13 -8.89 16.61
C PRO A 30 7.54 -9.06 16.02
N ALA A 31 8.57 -8.72 16.79
CA ALA A 31 9.95 -8.68 16.29
C ALA A 31 10.43 -10.03 15.74
N ASP A 32 9.99 -11.14 16.34
CA ASP A 32 10.30 -12.50 15.88
C ASP A 32 9.69 -12.78 14.52
N ALA A 33 8.42 -12.45 14.34
CA ALA A 33 7.71 -12.62 13.06
C ALA A 33 8.35 -11.79 11.95
N ARG A 34 8.77 -10.54 12.24
CA ARG A 34 9.49 -9.71 11.26
C ARG A 34 10.82 -10.32 10.84
N ARG A 35 11.62 -10.79 11.81
CA ARG A 35 12.93 -11.40 11.53
C ARG A 35 12.78 -12.65 10.68
N GLU A 36 11.84 -13.52 11.01
CA GLU A 36 11.55 -14.73 10.25
C GLU A 36 11.07 -14.39 8.83
N TYR A 37 10.19 -13.39 8.69
CA TYR A 37 9.76 -12.91 7.38
C TYR A 37 10.94 -12.39 6.54
N MET A 38 11.83 -11.57 7.12
CA MET A 38 12.99 -11.03 6.42
C MET A 38 13.97 -12.12 5.98
N ASN A 39 14.24 -13.12 6.83
CA ASN A 39 15.09 -14.25 6.47
C ASN A 39 14.53 -15.01 5.25
N ARG A 40 13.20 -15.12 5.15
CA ARG A 40 12.52 -15.85 4.07
C ARG A 40 12.42 -15.07 2.77
N VAL A 41 12.16 -13.76 2.86
CA VAL A 41 12.10 -12.88 1.68
C VAL A 41 13.37 -13.02 0.83
N VAL A 42 14.54 -13.19 1.47
CA VAL A 42 15.82 -13.38 0.77
C VAL A 42 15.81 -14.63 -0.12
N GLU A 43 15.10 -15.69 0.26
CA GLU A 43 15.07 -16.98 -0.43
C GLU A 43 13.89 -17.11 -1.42
N SER A 44 12.92 -16.20 -1.39
CA SER A 44 11.63 -16.32 -2.09
C SER A 44 11.49 -15.30 -3.23
N PRO A 45 11.63 -15.72 -4.51
CA PRO A 45 11.51 -14.80 -5.65
C PRO A 45 10.14 -14.13 -5.76
N ILE A 46 9.07 -14.82 -5.35
CA ILE A 46 7.72 -14.25 -5.41
C ILE A 46 7.55 -13.12 -4.38
N ASP A 47 8.16 -13.25 -3.21
CA ASP A 47 8.14 -12.21 -2.19
C ASP A 47 8.87 -10.94 -2.69
N TRP A 48 9.96 -11.09 -3.44
CA TRP A 48 10.63 -9.96 -4.10
C TRP A 48 9.76 -9.27 -5.14
N ILE A 49 8.98 -10.02 -5.92
CA ILE A 49 8.04 -9.45 -6.88
C ILE A 49 6.98 -8.63 -6.14
N ILE A 50 6.38 -9.21 -5.10
CA ILE A 50 5.33 -8.56 -4.30
C ILE A 50 5.87 -7.28 -3.65
N ILE A 51 7.01 -7.37 -2.93
CA ILE A 51 7.61 -6.26 -2.21
C ILE A 51 8.11 -5.19 -3.18
N GLY A 52 8.85 -5.59 -4.21
CA GLY A 52 9.47 -4.66 -5.16
C GLY A 52 8.42 -3.87 -5.95
N LEU A 53 7.40 -4.56 -6.46
CA LEU A 53 6.29 -3.91 -7.16
C LEU A 53 5.47 -3.05 -6.19
N GLY A 54 5.16 -3.56 -5.00
CA GLY A 54 4.40 -2.86 -3.96
C GLY A 54 5.06 -1.58 -3.47
N PHE A 55 6.37 -1.60 -3.20
CA PHE A 55 7.11 -0.40 -2.82
C PHE A 55 7.25 0.59 -3.97
N THR A 56 7.45 0.11 -5.19
CA THR A 56 7.54 0.99 -6.37
C THR A 56 6.23 1.73 -6.60
N LEU A 57 5.10 1.01 -6.59
CA LEU A 57 3.77 1.62 -6.68
C LEU A 57 3.54 2.60 -5.54
N PHE A 58 3.84 2.21 -4.31
CA PHE A 58 3.64 3.04 -3.14
C PHE A 58 4.45 4.35 -3.22
N ALA A 59 5.73 4.29 -3.59
CA ALA A 59 6.57 5.47 -3.75
C ALA A 59 6.03 6.43 -4.81
N VAL A 60 5.60 5.89 -5.96
CA VAL A 60 4.98 6.68 -7.04
C VAL A 60 3.66 7.30 -6.58
N GLN A 61 2.82 6.55 -5.85
CA GLN A 61 1.58 7.06 -5.28
C GLN A 61 1.81 8.17 -4.26
N VAL A 62 2.81 8.06 -3.38
CA VAL A 62 3.16 9.12 -2.41
C VAL A 62 3.56 10.42 -3.15
N VAL A 63 4.36 10.31 -4.22
CA VAL A 63 4.73 11.47 -5.05
C VAL A 63 3.50 12.08 -5.72
N PHE A 64 2.61 11.26 -6.29
CA PHE A 64 1.39 11.78 -6.91
C PHE A 64 0.41 12.34 -5.88
N ALA A 65 0.28 11.76 -4.70
CA ALA A 65 -0.55 12.26 -3.61
C ALA A 65 -0.08 13.63 -3.15
N TRP A 66 1.23 13.80 -2.96
CA TRP A 66 1.82 15.10 -2.67
C TRP A 66 1.49 16.13 -3.78
N ARG A 67 1.68 15.76 -5.06
CA ARG A 67 1.36 16.63 -6.19
C ARG A 67 -0.14 16.98 -6.26
N ALA A 68 -1.02 16.01 -6.00
CA ALA A 68 -2.46 16.16 -5.98
C ALA A 68 -2.90 17.17 -4.90
N MET A 69 -2.23 17.20 -3.75
CA MET A 69 -2.56 18.11 -2.64
C MET A 69 -1.91 19.49 -2.74
N ARG A 70 -1.02 19.72 -3.72
CA ARG A 70 -0.43 21.05 -3.92
C ARG A 70 -1.44 22.00 -4.54
N TRP A 71 -1.67 23.11 -3.85
CA TRP A 71 -2.50 24.20 -4.34
C TRP A 71 -1.88 24.86 -5.58
N ARG A 72 -2.67 25.09 -6.63
CA ARG A 72 -2.26 25.82 -7.84
C ARG A 72 -2.95 27.17 -7.91
N GLU A 73 -2.18 28.23 -7.69
CA GLU A 73 -2.68 29.60 -7.67
C GLU A 73 -3.30 30.04 -9.00
N LEU A 74 -2.72 29.61 -10.14
CA LEU A 74 -3.24 29.93 -11.47
C LEU A 74 -4.64 29.36 -11.74
N GLN A 75 -5.01 28.25 -11.09
CA GLN A 75 -6.29 27.56 -11.29
C GLN A 75 -7.24 27.77 -10.11
N ALA A 76 -6.78 28.45 -9.05
CA ALA A 76 -7.49 28.57 -7.76
C ALA A 76 -8.00 27.22 -7.22
N ASP A 77 -7.32 26.11 -7.52
CA ASP A 77 -7.72 24.76 -7.16
C ASP A 77 -6.53 23.78 -7.10
N PHE A 78 -6.79 22.52 -6.76
CA PHE A 78 -5.81 21.43 -6.72
C PHE A 78 -5.52 20.79 -8.09
N ASP A 79 -4.42 20.04 -8.18
CA ASP A 79 -4.08 19.29 -9.39
C ASP A 79 -4.87 17.98 -9.51
N HIS A 80 -6.06 18.05 -10.13
CA HIS A 80 -6.94 16.89 -10.37
C HIS A 80 -6.37 15.86 -11.36
N ARG A 81 -5.31 16.18 -12.12
CA ARG A 81 -4.73 15.21 -13.07
C ARG A 81 -3.99 14.09 -12.34
N ALA A 82 -3.39 14.42 -11.20
CA ALA A 82 -2.72 13.45 -10.35
C ALA A 82 -3.71 12.42 -9.77
N ASP A 83 -4.98 12.78 -9.59
CA ASP A 83 -6.01 11.92 -9.00
C ASP A 83 -6.29 10.70 -9.85
N ARG A 84 -6.35 10.88 -11.16
CA ARG A 84 -6.56 9.76 -12.10
C ARG A 84 -5.44 8.73 -11.93
N TRP A 85 -4.20 9.20 -11.81
CA TRP A 85 -3.06 8.32 -11.57
C TRP A 85 -3.12 7.66 -10.20
N VAL A 86 -3.37 8.41 -9.12
CA VAL A 86 -3.50 7.84 -7.77
C VAL A 86 -4.61 6.77 -7.72
N ASN A 87 -5.74 7.00 -8.39
CA ASN A 87 -6.85 6.05 -8.49
C ASN A 87 -6.46 4.78 -9.25
N HIS A 88 -5.89 4.90 -10.46
CA HIS A 88 -5.44 3.73 -11.22
C HIS A 88 -4.37 2.92 -10.48
N LEU A 89 -3.42 3.59 -9.80
CA LEU A 89 -2.40 2.90 -9.00
C LEU A 89 -3.02 2.24 -7.76
N SER A 90 -4.07 2.82 -7.17
CA SER A 90 -4.80 2.19 -6.06
C SER A 90 -5.55 0.94 -6.50
N GLN A 91 -6.10 0.92 -7.73
CA GLN A 91 -6.74 -0.29 -8.28
C GLN A 91 -5.71 -1.40 -8.51
N ALA A 92 -4.49 -1.07 -8.95
CA ALA A 92 -3.41 -2.03 -9.06
C ALA A 92 -3.03 -2.65 -7.69
N ALA A 93 -3.28 -1.94 -6.59
CA ALA A 93 -3.04 -2.47 -5.24
C ALA A 93 -3.92 -3.69 -4.90
N GLU A 94 -5.10 -3.80 -5.52
CA GLU A 94 -6.02 -4.92 -5.33
C GLU A 94 -5.45 -6.24 -5.87
N TRP A 95 -4.38 -6.19 -6.67
CA TRP A 95 -3.75 -7.37 -7.23
C TRP A 95 -2.76 -8.01 -6.25
N PHE A 96 -2.26 -7.28 -5.26
CA PHE A 96 -1.28 -7.82 -4.31
C PHE A 96 -1.80 -8.99 -3.46
N PRO A 97 -3.05 -8.99 -2.95
CA PRO A 97 -3.60 -10.16 -2.27
C PRO A 97 -3.73 -11.36 -3.21
N LEU A 98 -4.05 -11.13 -4.48
CA LEU A 98 -4.11 -12.18 -5.50
C LEU A 98 -2.71 -12.78 -5.78
N LEU A 99 -1.68 -11.93 -5.88
CA LEU A 99 -0.29 -12.38 -6.00
C LEU A 99 0.16 -13.19 -4.77
N GLY A 100 -0.23 -12.76 -3.56
CA GLY A 100 0.01 -13.51 -2.33
C GLY A 100 -0.67 -14.87 -2.31
N LEU A 101 -1.90 -14.96 -2.82
CA LEU A 101 -2.63 -16.22 -3.00
C LEU A 101 -1.98 -17.13 -4.04
N ILE A 102 -1.45 -16.59 -5.14
CA ILE A 102 -0.66 -17.39 -6.07
C ILE A 102 0.57 -17.98 -5.37
N GLY A 103 1.25 -17.19 -4.53
CA GLY A 103 2.38 -17.65 -3.73
C GLY A 103 2.03 -18.79 -2.78
N THR A 104 0.86 -18.73 -2.13
CA THR A 104 0.41 -19.86 -1.30
C THR A 104 0.17 -21.10 -2.11
N VAL A 105 -0.54 -21.00 -3.23
CA VAL A 105 -0.83 -22.15 -4.10
C VAL A 105 0.48 -22.80 -4.59
N VAL A 106 1.43 -22.00 -5.05
CA VAL A 106 2.74 -22.51 -5.51
C VAL A 106 3.50 -23.21 -4.39
N ALA A 107 3.60 -22.60 -3.20
CA ALA A 107 4.30 -23.18 -2.06
C ALA A 107 3.63 -24.48 -1.57
N ILE A 108 2.29 -24.53 -1.57
CA ILE A 108 1.53 -25.72 -1.21
C ILE A 108 1.76 -26.85 -2.22
N LEU A 109 1.72 -26.55 -3.53
CA LEU A 109 1.99 -27.53 -4.58
C LEU A 109 3.41 -28.09 -4.48
N GLN A 110 4.40 -27.24 -4.21
CA GLN A 110 5.79 -27.66 -3.96
C GLN A 110 5.91 -28.53 -2.70
N THR A 111 5.17 -28.19 -1.65
CA THR A 111 5.15 -28.99 -0.42
C THR A 111 4.62 -30.38 -0.70
N PHE A 112 3.47 -30.51 -1.36
CA PHE A 112 2.87 -31.80 -1.66
C PHE A 112 3.67 -32.62 -2.68
N SER A 113 4.25 -32.01 -3.71
CA SER A 113 5.08 -32.73 -4.69
C SER A 113 6.37 -33.31 -4.09
N SER A 114 6.84 -32.73 -2.99
CA SER A 114 8.05 -33.16 -2.28
C SER A 114 7.83 -34.26 -1.23
N ILE A 115 6.57 -34.63 -0.95
CA ILE A 115 6.25 -35.73 -0.03
C ILE A 115 6.26 -37.04 -0.82
N THR A 116 7.24 -37.90 -0.57
CA THR A 116 7.31 -39.20 -1.22
C THR A 116 6.17 -40.09 -0.73
N PRO A 117 5.37 -40.70 -1.63
CA PRO A 117 4.30 -41.62 -1.24
C PRO A 117 4.85 -42.77 -0.35
N GLY A 118 4.23 -43.00 0.80
CA GLY A 118 4.64 -44.03 1.76
C GLY A 118 5.71 -43.60 2.78
N SER A 119 6.28 -42.40 2.65
CA SER A 119 7.12 -41.80 3.70
C SER A 119 6.27 -41.05 4.73
N ARG A 120 6.69 -41.06 6.01
CA ARG A 120 6.14 -40.17 7.04
C ARG A 120 7.08 -38.98 7.18
N PRO A 121 6.83 -37.86 6.49
CA PRO A 121 7.63 -36.65 6.67
C PRO A 121 7.53 -36.16 8.12
N GLU A 122 8.65 -35.66 8.65
CA GLU A 122 8.67 -35.04 9.97
C GLU A 122 7.80 -33.75 9.96
N PRO A 123 7.00 -33.48 11.00
CA PRO A 123 6.17 -32.28 11.06
C PRO A 123 6.95 -30.97 10.88
N SER A 124 8.22 -30.94 11.32
CA SER A 124 9.11 -29.79 11.15
C SER A 124 9.39 -29.47 9.68
N ASP A 125 9.56 -30.49 8.83
CA ASP A 125 9.78 -30.33 7.38
C ASP A 125 8.54 -29.78 6.68
N ILE A 126 7.37 -30.25 7.12
CA ILE A 126 6.09 -29.76 6.63
C ILE A 126 5.94 -28.27 6.96
N ILE A 127 6.12 -27.88 8.22
CA ILE A 127 6.02 -26.48 8.67
C ILE A 127 7.00 -25.58 7.91
N ARG A 128 8.25 -26.03 7.72
CA ARG A 128 9.26 -25.26 7.00
C ARG A 128 8.85 -24.99 5.55
N LYS A 129 8.23 -25.97 4.88
CA LYS A 129 7.74 -25.88 3.49
C LYS A 129 6.44 -25.09 3.34
N TYR A 130 5.60 -25.00 4.39
CA TYR A 130 4.40 -24.17 4.39
C TYR A 130 4.67 -22.68 4.61
N ALA A 131 5.72 -22.34 5.35
CA ALA A 131 5.94 -20.96 5.74
C ALA A 131 6.20 -19.96 4.57
N PRO A 132 6.75 -20.33 3.38
CA PRO A 132 6.72 -19.47 2.19
C PRO A 132 5.31 -19.08 1.71
N ALA A 133 4.32 -19.96 1.92
CA ALA A 133 2.93 -19.66 1.60
C ALA A 133 2.42 -18.49 2.47
N ILE A 134 2.75 -18.54 3.77
CA ILE A 134 2.33 -17.54 4.74
C ILE A 134 3.02 -16.20 4.49
N THR A 135 4.32 -16.20 4.15
CA THR A 135 5.04 -14.96 3.83
C THR A 135 4.50 -14.29 2.57
N ALA A 136 4.22 -15.06 1.51
CA ALA A 136 3.63 -14.51 0.28
C ALA A 136 2.27 -13.84 0.54
N THR A 137 1.40 -14.47 1.33
CA THR A 137 0.12 -13.86 1.71
C THR A 137 0.31 -12.62 2.56
N GLY A 138 1.17 -12.69 3.58
CA GLY A 138 1.44 -11.56 4.46
C GLY A 138 2.01 -10.36 3.71
N GLY A 139 2.95 -10.59 2.79
CA GLY A 139 3.50 -9.57 1.91
C GLY A 139 2.43 -8.96 0.99
N GLY A 140 1.60 -9.79 0.37
CA GLY A 140 0.50 -9.33 -0.49
C GLY A 140 -0.50 -8.44 0.25
N LEU A 141 -0.93 -8.85 1.45
CA LEU A 141 -1.85 -8.06 2.27
C LEU A 141 -1.22 -6.75 2.74
N TYR A 142 0.05 -6.80 3.18
CA TYR A 142 0.77 -5.59 3.60
C TYR A 142 0.90 -4.59 2.45
N MET A 143 1.28 -5.06 1.25
CA MET A 143 1.41 -4.19 0.08
C MET A 143 0.08 -3.63 -0.39
N ALA A 144 -1.00 -4.43 -0.38
CA ALA A 144 -2.34 -3.96 -0.68
C ALA A 144 -2.77 -2.83 0.27
N PHE A 145 -2.58 -3.05 1.58
CA PHE A 145 -2.97 -2.10 2.61
C PHE A 145 -2.27 -0.75 2.41
N ILE A 146 -0.94 -0.72 2.33
CA ILE A 146 -0.20 0.54 2.25
C ILE A 146 -0.49 1.30 0.94
N ASN A 147 -0.77 0.60 -0.16
CA ASN A 147 -1.04 1.21 -1.47
C ASN A 147 -2.48 1.75 -1.61
N ILE A 148 -3.40 1.42 -0.70
CA ILE A 148 -4.76 2.02 -0.64
C ILE A 148 -4.75 3.33 0.15
N LEU A 149 -3.80 3.55 1.06
CA LEU A 149 -3.77 4.76 1.90
C LEU A 149 -3.63 6.09 1.13
N PRO A 150 -2.79 6.20 0.07
CA PRO A 150 -2.58 7.47 -0.61
C PRO A 150 -3.86 8.09 -1.19
N ILE A 151 -4.78 7.30 -1.74
CA ILE A 151 -6.03 7.83 -2.31
C ILE A 151 -6.95 8.42 -1.24
N TRP A 152 -7.07 7.74 -0.10
CA TRP A 152 -7.84 8.23 1.05
C TRP A 152 -7.26 9.54 1.61
N VAL A 153 -5.94 9.59 1.74
CA VAL A 153 -5.24 10.77 2.25
C VAL A 153 -5.40 11.97 1.32
N VAL A 154 -5.39 11.77 0.00
CA VAL A 154 -5.62 12.86 -0.97
C VAL A 154 -7.04 13.42 -0.82
N GLY A 155 -8.06 12.56 -0.74
CA GLY A 155 -9.45 12.99 -0.55
C GLY A 155 -9.63 13.80 0.73
N MET A 156 -9.31 13.18 1.88
CA MET A 156 -9.47 13.82 3.19
C MET A 156 -8.57 15.06 3.36
N GLY A 157 -7.32 14.98 2.90
CA GLY A 157 -6.34 16.06 3.05
C GLY A 157 -6.78 17.33 2.31
N ARG A 158 -7.36 17.19 1.12
CA ARG A 158 -7.88 18.33 0.35
C ARG A 158 -9.07 18.99 1.01
N ASP A 159 -10.02 18.20 1.50
CA ASP A 159 -11.20 18.73 2.18
C ASP A 159 -10.80 19.51 3.43
N LEU A 160 -9.84 18.99 4.20
CA LEU A 160 -9.30 19.72 5.35
C LEU A 160 -8.55 21.00 4.94
N ILE A 161 -7.72 20.94 3.89
CA ILE A 161 -6.99 22.12 3.38
C ILE A 161 -7.98 23.19 2.90
N ARG A 162 -9.09 22.82 2.24
CA ARG A 162 -10.14 23.76 1.83
C ARG A 162 -10.83 24.42 3.02
N ALA A 163 -11.24 23.61 4.00
CA ALA A 163 -11.88 24.09 5.21
C ALA A 163 -10.99 25.07 5.98
N LEU A 164 -9.70 24.75 6.15
CA LEU A 164 -8.73 25.62 6.83
C LEU A 164 -8.33 26.84 5.99
N GLY A 165 -8.38 26.73 4.67
CA GLY A 165 -8.13 27.80 3.71
C GLY A 165 -9.24 28.84 3.63
N GLY A 166 -10.45 28.51 4.08
CA GLY A 166 -11.62 29.35 3.87
C GLY A 166 -12.01 29.45 2.39
N TYR A 167 -11.63 28.44 1.61
CA TYR A 167 -12.07 28.31 0.22
C TYR A 167 -13.52 27.82 0.22
N ALA A 168 -14.34 28.34 -0.69
CA ALA A 168 -15.71 27.84 -0.87
C ALA A 168 -15.69 26.33 -1.15
N PRO A 169 -16.65 25.54 -0.63
CA PRO A 169 -16.75 24.13 -0.96
C PRO A 169 -16.85 23.96 -2.47
N PRO A 170 -16.31 22.87 -3.04
CA PRO A 170 -16.47 22.59 -4.46
C PRO A 170 -17.96 22.62 -4.82
N PRO A 171 -18.33 23.17 -5.99
CA PRO A 171 -19.73 23.16 -6.43
C PRO A 171 -20.25 21.72 -6.43
N GLU A 172 -21.43 21.49 -5.86
CA GLU A 172 -22.10 20.19 -5.88
C GLU A 172 -22.14 19.68 -7.32
N THR A 173 -21.59 18.49 -7.56
CA THR A 173 -21.74 17.82 -8.85
C THR A 173 -23.23 17.57 -9.08
N PRO A 174 -23.83 18.06 -10.19
CA PRO A 174 -25.23 17.81 -10.49
C PRO A 174 -25.40 16.31 -10.77
N GLY A 175 -25.82 15.55 -9.76
CA GLY A 175 -25.99 14.10 -9.84
C GLY A 175 -26.17 13.37 -8.50
N GLU A 176 -25.79 13.98 -7.38
CA GLU A 176 -25.87 13.35 -6.04
C GLU A 176 -27.22 13.59 -5.33
N LYS A 177 -28.31 13.62 -6.11
CA LYS A 177 -29.68 13.48 -5.63
C LYS A 177 -30.36 12.41 -6.47
N SER A 178 -30.23 11.15 -6.05
CA SER A 178 -31.18 10.09 -6.38
C SER A 178 -31.33 9.14 -5.22
#